data_AF-A0A848WY93-F1
#
_entry.id   AF-A0A848WY93-F1
#
_cell.length_a   1.000
_cell.length_b   1.000
_cell.length_c   1.000
_cell.angle_alpha   90.00
_cell.angle_beta   90.00
_cell.angle_gamma   90.00
#
_symmetry.space_group_name_H-M   'P 1'
#
loop_
_entity.id
_entity.type
_entity.pdbx_description
1 polymer ?
#
loop_
_entity_poly.entity_id
_entity_poly.type
_entity_poly.pdbx_seq_one_letter_code
_entity_poly.pdbx_strand_id
1 'polypeptide(L)'
;DDYARSYYSGLVCERKAQAQLDKGGPGAGAVAYDWLRQAMDHYTDAEPLRPSGNDDALLRWNTCARILNNRPDVRPRTEDAAVHLLE
;
A
#
# COMPACT_ATOMS: atom_id res chain seq x y z
N ASP A 1 17.95 -10.47 8.92
CA ASP A 1 17.98 -10.54 7.46
C ASP A 1 17.25 -9.32 6.91
N ASP A 2 17.87 -8.61 5.97
CA ASP A 2 17.37 -7.35 5.43
C ASP A 2 16.25 -7.57 4.41
N TYR A 3 16.28 -8.68 3.65
CA TYR A 3 15.15 -9.10 2.84
C TYR A 3 13.89 -9.26 3.71
N ALA A 4 13.99 -10.04 4.78
CA ALA A 4 12.87 -10.25 5.70
C ALA A 4 12.35 -8.93 6.28
N ARG A 5 13.24 -8.00 6.66
CA ARG A 5 12.84 -6.69 7.20
C ARG A 5 12.02 -5.91 6.19
N SER A 6 12.50 -5.77 4.96
CA SER A 6 11.81 -5.02 3.91
C SER A 6 10.49 -5.72 3.54
N TYR A 7 10.53 -7.04 3.30
CA TYR A 7 9.35 -7.83 2.94
C TYR A 7 8.23 -7.74 3.99
N TYR A 8 8.55 -7.97 5.26
CA TYR A 8 7.54 -7.93 6.32
C TYR A 8 7.06 -6.52 6.64
N SER A 9 7.90 -5.49 6.44
CA SER A 9 7.44 -4.08 6.54
C SER A 9 6.40 -3.76 5.46
N GLY A 10 6.61 -4.24 4.24
CA GLY A 10 5.62 -4.17 3.16
C GLY A 10 4.32 -4.89 3.53
N LEU A 11 4.42 -6.12 4.06
CA LEU A 11 3.25 -6.92 4.46
C LEU A 11 2.42 -6.26 5.58
N VAL A 12 3.08 -5.59 6.52
CA VAL A 12 2.40 -4.82 7.56
C VAL A 12 1.63 -3.64 6.95
N CYS A 13 2.22 -2.95 5.97
CA CYS A 13 1.56 -1.86 5.26
C CYS A 13 0.35 -2.36 4.44
N GLU A 14 0.48 -3.48 3.71
CA GLU A 14 -0.65 -4.13 3.02
C GLU A 14 -1.81 -4.42 3.97
N ARG A 15 -1.51 -4.99 5.15
CA ARG A 15 -2.54 -5.31 6.16
C ARG A 15 -3.23 -4.06 6.71
N LYS A 16 -2.50 -2.96 6.90
CA LYS A 16 -3.08 -1.68 7.33
C LYS A 16 -3.98 -1.09 6.24
N ALA A 17 -3.54 -1.13 4.98
CA ALA A 17 -4.37 -0.75 3.84
C ALA A 17 -5.66 -1.56 3.81
N GLN A 18 -5.57 -2.89 3.88
CA GLN A 18 -6.74 -3.77 3.86
C GLN A 18 -7.70 -3.47 5.01
N ALA A 19 -7.19 -3.36 6.24
CA ALA A 19 -8.02 -3.04 7.41
C ALA A 19 -8.74 -1.69 7.25
N GLN A 20 -8.09 -0.70 6.62
CA GLN A 20 -8.69 0.59 6.34
C GLN A 20 -9.79 0.49 5.28
N LEU A 21 -9.59 -0.31 4.23
CA LEU A 21 -10.59 -0.56 3.20
C LEU A 21 -11.80 -1.33 3.74
N ASP A 22 -11.57 -2.30 4.62
CA ASP A 22 -12.63 -3.09 5.27
C ASP A 22 -13.46 -2.24 6.24
N LYS A 23 -12.79 -1.36 7.00
CA LYS A 23 -13.47 -0.41 7.90
C LYS A 23 -14.29 0.63 7.12
N GLY A 24 -13.78 1.06 5.97
CA GLY A 24 -14.41 2.10 5.14
C GLY A 24 -14.49 3.47 5.82
N GLY A 25 -15.43 4.30 5.34
CA GLY A 25 -15.67 5.66 5.83
C GLY A 25 -14.97 6.76 5.03
N PRO A 26 -15.27 8.05 5.31
CA PRO A 26 -14.68 9.18 4.62
C PRO A 26 -13.14 9.16 4.71
N GLY A 27 -12.47 9.29 3.57
CA GLY A 27 -11.00 9.31 3.50
C GLY A 27 -10.32 7.94 3.64
N ALA A 28 -11.06 6.85 3.81
CA ALA A 28 -10.47 5.51 3.93
C ALA A 28 -9.66 5.10 2.69
N GLY A 29 -10.15 5.45 1.50
CA GLY A 29 -9.44 5.20 0.24
C GLY A 29 -8.10 5.94 0.15
N ALA A 30 -8.02 7.18 0.65
CA ALA A 30 -6.76 7.94 0.67
C ALA A 30 -5.76 7.37 1.67
N VAL A 31 -6.21 7.01 2.88
CA VAL A 31 -5.33 6.36 3.86
C VAL A 31 -4.86 5.00 3.36
N ALA A 32 -5.73 4.22 2.72
CA ALA A 32 -5.35 2.95 2.11
C ALA A 32 -4.35 3.14 0.96
N TYR A 33 -4.52 4.18 0.14
CA TYR A 33 -3.59 4.54 -0.92
C TYR A 33 -2.18 4.77 -0.37
N ASP A 34 -2.04 5.57 0.69
CA ASP A 34 -0.74 5.87 1.31
C ASP A 34 -0.06 4.62 1.87
N TRP A 35 -0.83 3.72 2.48
CA TRP A 35 -0.31 2.44 2.96
C TRP A 35 0.11 1.50 1.81
N LEU A 36 -0.66 1.43 0.72
CA LEU A 36 -0.30 0.62 -0.45
C LEU A 36 0.97 1.14 -1.13
N ARG A 37 1.16 2.46 -1.21
CA ARG A 37 2.40 3.05 -1.73
C ARG A 37 3.60 2.70 -0.86
N GLN A 38 3.50 2.86 0.45
CA GLN A 38 4.56 2.43 1.38
C GLN A 38 4.85 0.92 1.27
N ALA A 39 3.81 0.09 1.09
CA ALA A 39 4.01 -1.33 0.86
C ALA A 39 4.82 -1.60 -0.42
N MET A 40 4.48 -0.91 -1.52
CA MET A 40 5.20 -1.01 -2.79
C MET A 40 6.67 -0.57 -2.68
N ASP A 41 6.96 0.49 -1.93
CA ASP A 41 8.34 0.94 -1.69
C ASP A 41 9.14 -0.14 -0.95
N HIS A 42 8.57 -0.71 0.11
CA HIS A 42 9.19 -1.81 0.83
C HIS A 42 9.42 -3.07 -0.01
N TYR A 43 8.50 -3.42 -0.91
CA TYR A 43 8.70 -4.55 -1.82
C TYR A 43 9.74 -4.27 -2.89
N THR A 44 9.87 -3.01 -3.33
CA THR A 44 10.94 -2.57 -4.23
C THR A 44 12.30 -2.73 -3.53
N ASP A 45 12.40 -2.37 -2.25
CA ASP A 45 13.63 -2.58 -1.47
C ASP A 45 13.93 -4.07 -1.20
N ALA A 46 12.89 -4.90 -1.08
CA ALA A 46 13.04 -6.34 -0.84
C ALA A 46 13.45 -7.11 -2.11
N GLU A 47 12.99 -6.69 -3.29
CA GLU A 47 13.25 -7.35 -4.57
C GLU A 47 14.75 -7.69 -4.81
N PRO A 48 15.71 -6.76 -4.69
CA PRO A 48 17.11 -7.05 -4.97
C PRO A 48 17.76 -7.98 -3.93
N LEU A 49 17.15 -8.14 -2.75
CA LEU A 49 17.66 -8.96 -1.64
C LEU A 49 17.08 -10.38 -1.64
N ARG A 50 16.12 -10.67 -2.53
CA ARG A 50 15.33 -11.90 -2.48
C ARG A 50 16.18 -13.15 -2.72
N PRO A 51 15.91 -14.26 -2.01
CA PRO A 51 16.49 -15.56 -2.34
C PRO A 51 16.20 -15.97 -3.79
N SER A 52 17.09 -16.74 -4.41
CA SER A 52 16.87 -17.26 -5.76
C SER A 52 15.57 -18.06 -5.83
N GLY A 53 14.72 -17.75 -6.82
CA GLY A 53 13.43 -18.40 -7.02
C GLY A 53 12.30 -17.93 -6.11
N ASN A 54 12.54 -16.94 -5.23
CA ASN A 54 11.48 -16.31 -4.45
C ASN A 54 11.03 -15.01 -5.13
N ASP A 55 9.87 -15.05 -5.79
CA ASP A 55 9.27 -13.87 -6.44
C ASP A 55 8.19 -13.19 -5.59
N ASP A 56 8.10 -13.51 -4.29
CA ASP A 56 7.00 -13.06 -3.44
C ASP A 56 6.92 -11.53 -3.35
N ALA A 57 8.07 -10.85 -3.26
CA ALA A 57 8.11 -9.38 -3.21
C ALA A 57 7.50 -8.77 -4.49
N LEU A 58 7.82 -9.33 -5.67
CA LEU A 58 7.28 -8.91 -6.96
C LEU A 58 5.77 -9.19 -7.06
N LEU A 59 5.32 -10.37 -6.63
CA LEU A 59 3.90 -10.73 -6.66
C LEU A 59 3.06 -9.87 -5.71
N ARG A 60 3.61 -9.51 -4.55
CA ARG A 60 3.00 -8.60 -3.58
C ARG A 60 2.92 -7.18 -4.12
N TRP A 61 4.01 -6.66 -4.69
CA TRP A 61 3.99 -5.37 -5.38
C TRP A 61 2.91 -5.31 -6.47
N ASN A 62 2.80 -6.37 -7.30
CA ASN A 62 1.76 -6.46 -8.33
C ASN A 62 0.35 -6.52 -7.74
N THR A 63 0.19 -7.10 -6.56
CA THR A 63 -1.09 -7.11 -5.84
C THR A 63 -1.47 -5.69 -5.43
N CYS A 64 -0.55 -4.92 -4.84
CA CYS A 64 -0.77 -3.49 -4.55
C CYS A 64 -1.12 -2.70 -5.82
N ALA A 65 -0.36 -2.88 -6.91
CA ALA A 65 -0.62 -2.20 -8.17
C ALA A 65 -2.02 -2.51 -8.74
N ARG A 66 -2.46 -3.78 -8.68
CA ARG A 66 -3.83 -4.15 -9.10
C ARG A 66 -4.90 -3.48 -8.24
N ILE A 67 -4.70 -3.39 -6.93
CA ILE A 67 -5.65 -2.72 -6.05
C ILE A 67 -5.76 -1.23 -6.45
N LEU A 68 -4.63 -0.55 -6.61
CA LEU A 68 -4.59 0.85 -7.00
C LEU A 68 -5.23 1.11 -8.38
N ASN A 69 -4.98 0.22 -9.35
CA ASN A 69 -5.50 0.36 -10.71
C ASN A 69 -7.00 0.04 -10.81
N ASN A 70 -7.50 -0.90 -10.01
CA ASN A 70 -8.88 -1.39 -10.12
C ASN A 70 -9.85 -0.72 -9.13
N ARG A 71 -9.36 0.13 -8.22
CA ARG A 71 -10.18 0.82 -7.21
C ARG A 71 -10.04 2.34 -7.31
N PRO A 72 -10.89 3.02 -8.11
CA PRO A 72 -10.84 4.48 -8.27
C PRO A 72 -11.08 5.27 -6.96
N ASP A 73 -11.71 4.64 -5.96
CA ASP A 73 -11.90 5.18 -4.62
C ASP A 73 -10.60 5.22 -3.80
N VAL A 74 -9.61 4.38 -4.15
CA VAL A 74 -8.29 4.31 -3.51
C VAL A 74 -7.33 5.21 -4.26
N ARG A 75 -7.42 6.49 -3.96
CA ARG A 75 -6.66 7.56 -4.63
C ARG A 75 -6.07 8.52 -3.60
N PRO A 76 -5.02 9.29 -3.96
CA PRO A 76 -4.46 10.29 -3.05
C PRO A 76 -5.53 11.23 -2.50
N ARG A 77 -5.29 11.78 -1.31
CA ARG A 77 -6.12 12.86 -0.78
C ARG A 77 -6.01 14.08 -1.69
N THR A 78 -7.13 14.55 -2.22
CA THR A 78 -7.20 15.84 -2.91
C THR A 78 -7.22 16.95 -1.85
N GLU A 79 -6.36 17.97 -2.00
CA GLU A 79 -6.23 19.10 -1.06
C GLU A 79 -7.57 19.81 -0.80
N ASP A 80 -8.48 19.84 -1.79
CA ASP A 80 -9.81 20.46 -1.68
C ASP A 80 -10.71 19.88 -0.56
N ALA A 81 -10.54 18.60 -0.21
CA ALA A 81 -11.35 17.97 0.83
C ALA A 81 -10.97 18.43 2.25
N ALA A 82 -9.77 19.00 2.43
CA ALA A 82 -9.35 19.56 3.70
C ALA A 82 -9.97 20.95 3.95
N VAL A 83 -10.27 21.69 2.88
CA VAL A 83 -10.83 23.05 2.96
C VAL A 83 -12.29 23.03 3.35
N HIS A 84 -13.07 22.06 2.84
CA HIS A 84 -14.52 22.01 3.09
C HIS A 84 -14.91 21.46 4.48
N LEU A 85 -13.96 20.94 5.26
CA LEU A 85 -14.21 20.50 6.65
C LEU A 85 -14.00 21.61 7.69
N LEU A 86 -13.49 22.77 7.25
CA LEU A 86 -13.18 23.93 8.09
C LEU A 86 -14.14 25.11 7.85
N GLU A 87 -15.14 24.94 6.99
CA GLU A 87 -16.23 25.90 6.73
C GLU A 87 -17.55 25.48 7.39
#